data_AF-A0A521PX01-F1
#
_entry.id   AF-A0A521PX01-F1
#
_cell.length_a   1.000
_cell.length_b   1.000
_cell.length_c   1.000
_cell.angle_alpha   90.00
_cell.angle_beta   90.00
_cell.angle_gamma   90.00
#
_symmetry.space_group_name_H-M   'P 1'
#
loop_
_entity.id
_entity.type
_entity.pdbx_description
1 polymer ?
#
loop_
_entity_poly.entity_id
_entity_poly.type
_entity_poly.pdbx_seq_one_letter_code
_entity_poly.pdbx_strand_id
1 'polypeptide(L)'
;MKNLKSVVDFFTLSEFSSLTSIEGLAKRHHKKWSENYAKWSYESTKQKLLSAYWTRVVPVHIFTLFCIGLTACFFFVFRQQKITESLIVISIAAVIVYFSLWLWVYKPVYMNEFVPLLNNAIETLSGAYLKELDDVKKAQYSSITIVLIHIVTNKLAGLIGQNGYKFSKEEMARLYGISERSFHDALNAVLNADWKESTRMNTEMADAFRKAGHYFSATGNMKAVSLLSDIQADLLVSKKPPAI
;
A
#
# COMPACT_ATOMS: atom_id res chain seq x y z
N MET A 1 19.51 -29.23 4.32
CA MET A 1 18.13 -29.46 3.82
C MET A 1 17.53 -28.30 3.02
N LYS A 2 17.79 -27.01 3.33
CA LYS A 2 17.24 -25.86 2.57
C LYS A 2 17.54 -25.89 1.06
N ASN A 3 18.73 -26.35 0.66
CA ASN A 3 19.14 -26.38 -0.75
C ASN A 3 18.39 -27.43 -1.57
N LEU A 4 18.08 -28.61 -1.00
CA LEU A 4 17.33 -29.65 -1.72
C LEU A 4 15.88 -29.23 -1.97
N LYS A 5 15.25 -28.59 -0.98
CA LYS A 5 13.89 -28.06 -1.12
C LYS A 5 13.82 -27.02 -2.25
N SER A 6 14.76 -26.08 -2.30
CA SER A 6 14.80 -25.08 -3.37
C SER A 6 14.96 -25.66 -4.77
N VAL A 7 15.71 -26.76 -4.91
CA VAL A 7 15.88 -27.44 -6.21
C VAL A 7 14.59 -28.16 -6.61
N VAL A 8 13.96 -28.87 -5.68
CA VAL A 8 12.66 -29.51 -5.93
C VAL A 8 11.61 -28.46 -6.29
N ASP A 9 11.53 -27.38 -5.51
CA ASP A 9 10.57 -26.30 -5.71
C ASP A 9 10.72 -25.63 -7.09
N PHE A 10 11.97 -25.49 -7.56
CA PHE A 10 12.27 -25.01 -8.90
C PHE A 10 11.72 -25.97 -9.98
N PHE A 11 12.00 -27.27 -9.86
CA PHE A 11 11.56 -28.27 -10.84
C PHE A 11 10.05 -28.50 -10.87
N THR A 12 9.39 -28.39 -9.72
CA THR A 12 7.93 -28.58 -9.60
C THR A 12 7.15 -27.29 -9.76
N LEU A 13 7.82 -26.15 -9.97
CA LEU A 13 7.20 -24.82 -10.01
C LEU A 13 6.37 -24.52 -8.74
N SER A 14 6.73 -25.09 -7.58
CA SER A 14 5.91 -25.02 -6.37
C SER A 14 5.83 -23.62 -5.78
N GLU A 15 6.83 -22.78 -6.08
CA GLU A 15 6.82 -21.35 -5.73
C GLU A 15 5.64 -20.60 -6.40
N PHE A 16 5.13 -21.12 -7.52
CA PHE A 16 4.02 -20.54 -8.29
C PHE A 16 2.69 -21.26 -8.09
N SER A 17 2.62 -22.25 -7.20
CA SER A 17 1.39 -23.00 -6.87
C SER A 17 0.91 -22.80 -5.43
N SER A 18 1.68 -22.08 -4.61
CA SER A 18 1.33 -21.80 -3.21
C SER A 18 0.91 -20.33 -3.02
N LEU A 19 -0.26 -20.12 -2.40
CA LEU A 19 -0.76 -18.77 -2.09
C LEU A 19 0.23 -17.97 -1.23
N THR A 20 0.79 -18.58 -0.17
CA THR A 20 1.71 -17.89 0.73
C THR A 20 3.03 -17.51 0.05
N SER A 21 3.53 -18.36 -0.85
CA SER A 21 4.69 -18.05 -1.68
C SER A 21 4.42 -16.89 -2.64
N ILE A 22 3.28 -16.90 -3.32
CA ILE A 22 2.87 -15.86 -4.27
C ILE A 22 2.62 -14.53 -3.56
N GLU A 23 1.95 -14.54 -2.41
CA GLU A 23 1.77 -13.35 -1.57
C GLU A 23 3.13 -12.78 -1.13
N GLY A 24 4.05 -13.63 -0.68
CA GLY A 24 5.40 -13.24 -0.33
C GLY A 24 6.16 -12.63 -1.52
N LEU A 25 6.03 -13.24 -2.70
CA LEU A 25 6.61 -12.74 -3.95
C LEU A 25 6.02 -11.38 -4.33
N ALA A 26 4.69 -11.23 -4.26
CA ALA A 26 3.97 -10.00 -4.54
C ALA A 26 4.38 -8.87 -3.58
N LYS A 27 4.43 -9.12 -2.27
CA LYS A 27 4.91 -8.14 -1.27
C LYS A 27 6.34 -7.67 -1.57
N ARG A 28 7.26 -8.61 -1.83
CA ARG A 28 8.67 -8.28 -2.13
C ARG A 28 8.80 -7.45 -3.40
N HIS A 29 8.09 -7.84 -4.47
CA HIS A 29 8.09 -7.10 -5.72
C HIS A 29 7.48 -5.72 -5.55
N HIS A 30 6.31 -5.63 -4.90
CA HIS A 30 5.65 -4.36 -4.66
C HIS A 30 6.57 -3.38 -3.94
N LYS A 31 7.16 -3.80 -2.81
CA LYS A 31 8.09 -2.99 -2.02
C LYS A 31 9.27 -2.47 -2.86
N LYS A 32 9.93 -3.35 -3.61
CA LYS A 32 11.06 -2.98 -4.47
C LYS A 32 10.72 -1.89 -5.48
N TRP A 33 9.52 -1.95 -6.08
CA TRP A 33 9.12 -1.00 -7.11
C TRP A 33 8.49 0.27 -6.53
N SER A 34 7.76 0.19 -5.41
CA SER A 34 7.20 1.36 -4.76
C SER A 34 8.26 2.30 -4.17
N GLU A 35 9.42 1.76 -3.75
CA GLU A 35 10.58 2.56 -3.34
C GLU A 35 11.11 3.46 -4.46
N ASN A 36 11.00 3.03 -5.71
CA ASN A 36 11.51 3.75 -6.88
C ASN A 36 10.44 4.57 -7.61
N TYR A 37 9.16 4.23 -7.45
CA TYR A 37 8.04 4.84 -8.15
C TYR A 37 6.91 5.18 -7.17
N ALA A 38 6.77 6.47 -6.85
CA ALA A 38 5.83 6.96 -5.84
C ALA A 38 4.35 6.59 -6.09
N LYS A 39 3.96 6.29 -7.35
CA LYS A 39 2.59 5.91 -7.75
C LYS A 39 2.47 4.44 -8.15
N TRP A 40 3.38 3.58 -7.70
CA TRP A 40 3.35 2.16 -8.05
C TRP A 40 2.16 1.45 -7.40
N SER A 41 1.26 0.88 -8.21
CA SER A 41 0.06 0.20 -7.72
C SER A 41 0.26 -1.31 -7.58
N TYR A 42 -0.63 -1.96 -6.84
CA TYR A 42 -0.70 -3.42 -6.80
C TYR A 42 -1.05 -4.02 -8.17
N GLU A 43 -1.86 -3.34 -8.99
CA GLU A 43 -2.14 -3.78 -10.36
C GLU A 43 -0.88 -3.73 -11.24
N SER A 44 -0.04 -2.69 -11.12
CA SER A 44 1.27 -2.65 -11.81
C SER A 44 2.19 -3.80 -11.35
N THR A 45 2.12 -4.15 -10.07
CA THR A 45 2.86 -5.30 -9.51
C THR A 45 2.40 -6.61 -10.13
N LYS A 46 1.09 -6.82 -10.22
CA LYS A 46 0.47 -7.97 -10.89
C LYS A 46 0.96 -8.10 -12.33
N GLN A 47 0.82 -7.04 -13.13
CA GLN A 47 1.27 -7.06 -14.53
C GLN A 47 2.76 -7.38 -14.66
N LYS A 48 3.59 -6.85 -13.76
CA LYS A 48 5.02 -7.15 -13.75
C LYS A 48 5.32 -8.62 -13.41
N LEU A 49 4.56 -9.22 -12.50
CA LEU A 49 4.71 -10.64 -12.13
C LEU A 49 4.23 -11.58 -13.23
N LEU A 50 3.09 -11.26 -13.87
CA LEU A 50 2.61 -11.98 -15.05
C LEU A 50 3.65 -11.97 -16.17
N SER A 51 4.23 -10.79 -16.45
CA SER A 51 5.31 -10.64 -17.43
C SER A 51 6.58 -11.39 -17.01
N ALA A 52 6.97 -11.31 -15.74
CA ALA A 52 8.17 -11.98 -15.22
C ALA A 52 8.09 -13.50 -15.32
N TYR A 53 6.90 -14.09 -15.16
CA TYR A 53 6.69 -15.52 -15.35
C TYR A 53 7.12 -15.97 -16.76
N TRP A 54 6.62 -15.30 -17.80
CA TRP A 54 6.91 -15.68 -19.18
C TRP A 54 8.30 -15.26 -19.67
N THR A 55 8.84 -14.14 -19.18
CA THR A 55 10.12 -13.61 -19.67
C THR A 55 11.32 -14.11 -18.91
N ARG A 56 11.13 -14.58 -17.67
CA ARG A 56 12.23 -15.03 -16.81
C ARG A 56 12.07 -16.46 -16.34
N VAL A 57 10.92 -16.81 -15.76
CA VAL A 57 10.74 -18.12 -15.11
C VAL A 57 10.74 -19.24 -16.15
N VAL A 58 9.85 -19.15 -17.15
CA VAL A 58 9.70 -20.18 -18.19
C VAL A 58 11.00 -20.38 -18.98
N PRO A 59 11.68 -19.33 -19.50
CA PRO A 59 12.92 -19.51 -20.25
C PRO A 59 14.05 -20.11 -19.41
N VAL A 60 14.20 -19.69 -18.14
CA VAL A 60 15.25 -20.22 -17.25
C VAL A 60 14.99 -21.69 -16.94
N HIS A 61 13.75 -22.07 -16.66
CA HIS A 61 13.41 -23.46 -16.36
C HIS A 61 13.63 -24.37 -17.58
N ILE A 62 13.16 -23.95 -18.76
CA ILE A 62 13.40 -24.65 -20.04
C ILE A 62 14.89 -24.76 -20.34
N PHE A 63 15.64 -23.66 -20.22
CA PHE A 63 17.09 -23.66 -20.47
C PHE A 63 17.82 -24.62 -19.52
N THR A 64 17.44 -24.65 -18.25
CA THR A 64 18.03 -25.56 -17.26
C THR A 64 17.76 -27.03 -17.62
N LEU A 65 16.51 -27.38 -17.97
CA LEU A 65 16.17 -28.73 -18.44
C LEU A 65 16.93 -29.10 -19.72
N PHE A 66 17.09 -28.16 -20.65
CA PHE A 66 17.86 -28.35 -21.87
C PHE A 66 19.34 -28.62 -21.58
N CYS A 67 19.97 -27.85 -20.69
CA CYS A 67 21.36 -28.08 -20.27
C CYS A 67 21.55 -29.45 -19.60
N ILE A 68 20.60 -29.87 -18.75
CA ILE A 68 20.62 -31.20 -18.11
C ILE A 68 20.50 -32.30 -19.18
N GLY A 69 19.56 -32.16 -20.11
CA GLY A 69 19.36 -33.09 -21.22
C GLY A 69 20.60 -33.20 -22.12
N LEU A 70 21.19 -32.05 -22.50
CA LEU A 70 22.44 -32.01 -23.28
C LEU A 70 23.59 -32.69 -22.55
N THR A 71 23.73 -32.46 -21.24
CA THR A 71 24.79 -33.08 -20.44
C THR A 71 24.62 -34.60 -20.42
N ALA A 72 23.40 -35.09 -20.19
CA ALA A 72 23.11 -36.53 -20.24
C ALA A 72 23.39 -37.13 -21.62
N CYS A 73 22.94 -36.46 -22.70
CA CYS A 73 23.22 -36.89 -24.07
C CYS A 73 24.73 -36.89 -24.37
N PHE A 74 25.48 -35.90 -23.91
CA PHE A 74 26.92 -35.80 -24.12
C PHE A 74 27.64 -37.05 -23.55
N PHE A 75 27.32 -37.46 -22.32
CA PHE A 75 27.90 -38.68 -21.73
C PHE A 75 27.59 -39.96 -22.50
N PHE A 76 26.41 -40.06 -23.12
CA PHE A 76 26.00 -41.25 -23.90
C PHE A 76 26.54 -41.25 -25.34
N VAL A 77 26.51 -40.11 -26.03
CA VAL A 77 26.82 -40.01 -27.48
C VAL A 77 28.31 -39.91 -27.74
N PHE A 78 29.11 -39.33 -26.83
CA PHE A 78 30.57 -39.26 -27.01
C PHE A 78 31.23 -40.66 -27.08
N ARG A 79 30.55 -41.68 -26.56
CA ARG A 79 30.95 -43.09 -26.67
C ARG A 79 30.80 -43.66 -28.09
N GLN A 80 29.97 -43.05 -28.95
CA GLN A 80 29.54 -43.61 -30.24
C GLN A 80 30.10 -42.89 -31.49
N GLN A 81 30.97 -41.88 -31.33
CA GLN A 81 31.69 -41.13 -32.39
C GLN A 81 30.86 -40.49 -33.54
N LYS A 82 29.53 -40.57 -33.55
CA LYS A 82 28.65 -39.94 -34.57
C LYS A 82 27.95 -38.66 -34.07
N ILE A 83 28.73 -37.61 -33.83
CA ILE A 83 28.23 -36.38 -33.20
C ILE A 83 27.33 -35.57 -34.15
N THR A 84 27.70 -35.43 -35.42
CA THR A 84 27.04 -34.49 -36.35
C THR A 84 25.60 -34.91 -36.70
N GLU A 85 25.36 -36.18 -37.02
CA GLU A 85 24.01 -36.71 -37.29
C GLU A 85 23.11 -36.60 -36.05
N SER A 86 23.70 -36.79 -34.87
CA SER A 86 22.98 -36.72 -33.59
C SER A 86 22.50 -35.30 -33.26
N LEU A 87 23.23 -34.26 -33.66
CA LEU A 87 22.87 -32.86 -33.38
C LEU A 87 21.56 -32.42 -34.05
N ILE A 88 21.31 -32.85 -35.29
CA ILE A 88 20.07 -32.53 -36.02
C ILE A 88 18.88 -33.17 -35.30
N VAL A 89 19.00 -34.45 -34.95
CA VAL A 89 17.95 -35.19 -34.25
C VAL A 89 17.65 -34.58 -32.88
N ILE A 90 18.70 -34.23 -32.11
CA ILE A 90 18.56 -33.56 -30.80
C ILE A 90 17.86 -32.21 -30.95
N SER A 91 18.17 -31.44 -31.99
CA SER A 91 17.56 -30.13 -32.22
C SER A 91 16.06 -30.25 -32.51
N ILE A 92 15.66 -31.19 -33.37
CA ILE A 92 14.24 -31.46 -33.68
C ILE A 92 13.52 -31.94 -32.42
N ALA A 93 14.11 -32.87 -31.66
CA ALA A 93 13.56 -33.35 -30.41
C ALA A 93 13.39 -32.21 -29.38
N ALA A 94 14.36 -31.30 -29.27
CA ALA A 94 14.30 -30.16 -28.37
C ALA A 94 13.14 -29.22 -28.69
N VAL A 95 12.87 -28.95 -29.98
CA VAL A 95 11.73 -28.11 -30.41
C VAL A 95 10.40 -28.78 -30.04
N ILE A 96 10.27 -30.09 -30.26
CA ILE A 96 9.06 -30.85 -29.92
C ILE A 96 8.83 -30.84 -28.40
N VAL A 97 9.88 -31.10 -27.61
CA VAL A 97 9.81 -31.07 -26.14
C VAL A 97 9.48 -29.67 -25.63
N TYR A 98 10.07 -28.63 -26.20
CA TYR A 98 9.76 -27.23 -25.87
C TYR A 98 8.27 -26.94 -26.05
N PHE A 99 7.72 -27.27 -27.23
CA PHE A 99 6.32 -26.98 -27.54
C PHE A 99 5.36 -27.79 -26.65
N SER A 100 5.68 -29.05 -26.39
CA SER A 100 4.93 -29.90 -25.46
C SER A 100 4.93 -29.35 -24.03
N LEU A 101 6.09 -28.99 -23.48
CA LEU A 101 6.17 -28.41 -22.14
C LEU A 101 5.43 -27.07 -22.07
N TRP A 102 5.57 -26.22 -23.08
CA TRP A 102 4.88 -24.94 -23.15
C TRP A 102 3.35 -25.10 -23.13
N LEU A 103 2.81 -25.98 -23.98
CA LEU A 103 1.37 -26.21 -24.09
C LEU A 103 0.76 -26.97 -22.91
N TRP A 104 1.43 -28.02 -22.42
CA TRP A 104 0.82 -28.98 -21.50
C TRP A 104 1.22 -28.76 -20.04
N VAL A 105 2.33 -28.08 -19.77
CA VAL A 105 2.81 -27.84 -18.40
C VAL A 105 2.70 -26.36 -18.05
N TYR A 106 3.43 -25.48 -18.74
CA TYR A 106 3.53 -24.08 -18.32
C TYR A 106 2.25 -23.31 -18.53
N LYS A 107 1.57 -23.48 -19.66
CA LYS A 107 0.33 -22.75 -19.95
C LYS A 107 -0.81 -23.14 -19.00
N PRO A 108 -1.06 -24.43 -18.70
CA PRO A 108 -2.07 -24.82 -17.71
C PRO A 108 -1.72 -24.34 -16.29
N VAL A 109 -0.49 -24.52 -15.82
CA VAL A 109 -0.05 -24.03 -14.50
C VAL A 109 -0.22 -22.51 -14.40
N TYR A 110 0.14 -21.78 -15.46
CA TYR A 110 -0.02 -20.34 -15.52
C TYR A 110 -1.50 -19.92 -15.39
N MET A 111 -2.38 -20.50 -16.21
CA MET A 111 -3.79 -20.07 -16.27
C MET A 111 -4.62 -20.57 -15.09
N ASN A 112 -4.37 -21.80 -14.62
CA ASN A 112 -5.24 -22.47 -13.65
C ASN A 112 -4.76 -22.29 -12.21
N GLU A 113 -3.46 -22.09 -11.98
CA GLU A 113 -2.89 -21.97 -10.63
C GLU A 113 -2.34 -20.57 -10.39
N PHE A 114 -1.33 -20.16 -11.16
CA PHE A 114 -0.59 -18.94 -10.88
C PHE A 114 -1.44 -17.68 -11.00
N VAL A 115 -2.19 -17.51 -12.10
CA VAL A 115 -3.01 -16.31 -12.33
C VAL A 115 -4.11 -16.15 -11.26
N PRO A 116 -4.93 -17.19 -10.94
CA PRO A 116 -5.93 -17.08 -9.88
C PRO A 116 -5.31 -16.79 -8.50
N LEU A 117 -4.23 -17.49 -8.13
CA LEU A 117 -3.56 -17.27 -6.85
C LEU A 117 -2.94 -15.88 -6.75
N LEU A 118 -2.37 -15.38 -7.85
CA LEU A 118 -1.84 -14.01 -7.90
C LEU A 118 -2.96 -12.98 -7.77
N ASN A 119 -4.12 -13.19 -8.40
CA ASN A 119 -5.27 -12.30 -8.25
C ASN A 119 -5.74 -12.25 -6.79
N ASN A 120 -5.89 -13.40 -6.14
CA ASN A 120 -6.30 -13.49 -4.74
C ASN A 120 -5.27 -12.84 -3.80
N ALA A 121 -3.97 -13.05 -4.06
CA ALA A 121 -2.90 -12.41 -3.31
C ALA A 121 -2.95 -10.88 -3.44
N ILE A 122 -3.12 -10.37 -4.65
CA ILE A 122 -3.20 -8.93 -4.93
C ILE A 122 -4.44 -8.30 -4.29
N GLU A 123 -5.59 -8.97 -4.36
CA GLU A 123 -6.81 -8.53 -3.69
C GLU A 123 -6.64 -8.49 -2.16
N THR A 124 -6.08 -9.55 -1.57
CA THR A 124 -5.80 -9.62 -0.13
C THR A 124 -4.87 -8.49 0.32
N LEU A 125 -3.79 -8.23 -0.42
CA LEU A 125 -2.82 -7.18 -0.12
C LEU A 125 -3.40 -5.77 -0.26
N SER A 126 -4.15 -5.54 -1.34
CA SER A 126 -4.79 -4.25 -1.58
C SER A 126 -5.90 -3.96 -0.58
N GLY A 127 -6.71 -4.97 -0.22
CA GLY A 127 -7.71 -4.87 0.83
C GLY A 127 -7.10 -4.59 2.20
N ALA A 128 -6.00 -5.26 2.55
CA ALA A 128 -5.27 -4.98 3.79
C ALA A 128 -4.72 -3.55 3.83
N TYR A 129 -4.15 -3.07 2.73
CA TYR A 129 -3.66 -1.69 2.62
C TYR A 129 -4.79 -0.65 2.74
N LEU A 130 -5.94 -0.89 2.09
CA LEU A 130 -7.09 0.00 2.20
C LEU A 130 -7.66 0.02 3.62
N LYS A 131 -7.67 -1.13 4.30
CA LYS A 131 -8.09 -1.22 5.69
C LYS A 131 -7.13 -0.44 6.61
N GLU A 132 -5.82 -0.59 6.42
CA GLU A 132 -4.84 0.18 7.17
C GLU A 132 -5.00 1.69 6.92
N LEU A 133 -5.25 2.09 5.68
CA LEU A 133 -5.53 3.48 5.34
C LEU A 133 -6.81 4.00 6.01
N ASP A 134 -7.86 3.18 6.08
CA ASP A 134 -9.11 3.52 6.76
C ASP A 134 -8.93 3.59 8.28
N ASP A 135 -8.15 2.67 8.86
CA ASP A 135 -7.81 2.69 10.28
C ASP A 135 -6.97 3.93 10.64
N VAL A 136 -6.00 4.30 9.78
CA VAL A 136 -5.24 5.56 9.91
C VAL A 136 -6.17 6.77 9.79
N LYS A 137 -7.08 6.78 8.82
CA LYS A 137 -8.04 7.88 8.63
C LYS A 137 -9.01 8.00 9.81
N LYS A 138 -9.41 6.88 10.42
CA LYS A 138 -10.24 6.85 11.63
C LYS A 138 -9.46 7.31 12.87
N ALA A 139 -8.16 7.00 12.94
CA ALA A 139 -7.28 7.44 14.01
C ALA A 139 -6.91 8.92 13.90
N GLN A 140 -6.93 9.50 12.69
CA GLN A 140 -6.76 10.94 12.49
C GLN A 140 -7.89 11.73 13.16
N TYR A 141 -7.51 12.81 13.83
CA TYR A 141 -8.46 13.77 14.38
C TYR A 141 -9.31 14.40 13.26
N SER A 142 -10.57 14.75 13.57
CA SER A 142 -11.40 15.49 12.60
C SER A 142 -10.80 16.86 12.32
N SER A 143 -11.07 17.44 11.15
CA SER A 143 -10.58 18.76 10.77
C SER A 143 -10.93 19.85 11.80
N ILE A 144 -12.13 19.77 12.40
CA ILE A 144 -12.57 20.65 13.49
C ILE A 144 -11.67 20.47 14.73
N THR A 145 -11.39 19.23 15.12
CA THR A 145 -10.51 18.93 16.28
C THR A 145 -9.11 19.49 16.04
N ILE A 146 -8.57 19.33 14.82
CA ILE A 146 -7.26 19.85 14.42
C ILE A 146 -7.24 21.37 14.52
N VAL A 147 -8.26 22.05 13.98
CA VAL A 147 -8.41 23.50 14.05
C VAL A 147 -8.49 23.98 15.50
N LEU A 148 -9.26 23.31 16.36
CA LEU A 148 -9.36 23.64 17.79
C LEU A 148 -8.01 23.52 18.49
N ILE A 149 -7.28 22.42 18.26
CA ILE A 149 -5.92 22.24 18.80
C ILE A 149 -5.01 23.37 18.31
N HIS A 150 -5.09 23.73 17.04
CA HIS A 150 -4.27 24.79 16.45
C HIS A 150 -4.55 26.17 17.06
N ILE A 151 -5.83 26.55 17.18
CA ILE A 151 -6.25 27.83 17.76
C ILE A 151 -5.79 27.93 19.22
N VAL A 152 -6.06 26.91 20.03
CA VAL A 152 -5.66 26.87 21.45
C VAL A 152 -4.14 26.96 21.59
N THR A 153 -3.39 26.25 20.74
CA THR A 153 -1.92 26.27 20.76
C THR A 153 -1.38 27.66 20.41
N ASN A 154 -1.90 28.32 19.37
CA ASN A 154 -1.49 29.68 19.00
C ASN A 154 -1.82 30.71 20.08
N LYS A 155 -3.00 30.58 20.70
CA LYS A 155 -3.43 31.47 21.78
C LYS A 155 -2.54 31.32 23.02
N LEU A 156 -2.14 30.10 23.36
CA LEU A 156 -1.16 29.86 24.42
C LEU A 156 0.24 30.37 24.09
N ALA A 157 0.64 30.32 22.82
CA ALA A 157 1.90 30.87 22.34
C ALA A 157 1.90 32.41 22.26
N GLY A 158 0.76 33.07 22.55
CA GLY A 158 0.62 34.52 22.44
C GLY A 158 0.67 35.04 21.00
N LEU A 159 0.46 34.16 20.00
CA LEU A 159 0.50 34.50 18.57
C LEU A 159 -0.82 35.13 18.08
N ILE A 160 -1.54 35.82 18.96
CA ILE A 160 -2.84 36.42 18.66
C ILE A 160 -2.64 37.60 17.70
N GLY A 161 -2.96 37.36 16.43
CA GLY A 161 -3.46 38.33 15.45
C GLY A 161 -2.88 39.74 15.48
N GLN A 162 -1.62 39.95 15.06
CA GLN A 162 -1.19 41.31 14.69
C GLN A 162 -1.80 41.84 13.39
N ASN A 163 -2.41 40.98 12.57
CA ASN A 163 -3.25 41.38 11.43
C ASN A 163 -4.04 40.15 10.98
N GLY A 164 -5.29 40.00 11.46
CA GLY A 164 -6.28 39.00 11.06
C GLY A 164 -5.74 37.67 10.50
N TYR A 165 -5.64 36.64 11.34
CA TYR A 165 -5.34 35.24 11.01
C TYR A 165 -5.10 34.91 9.53
N LYS A 166 -3.95 35.34 8.97
CA LYS A 166 -3.48 34.90 7.66
C LYS A 166 -2.80 33.54 7.83
N PHE A 167 -3.58 32.54 8.21
CA PHE A 167 -3.13 31.17 8.08
C PHE A 167 -2.96 30.88 6.59
N SER A 168 -1.75 30.51 6.18
CA SER A 168 -1.58 29.87 4.88
C SER A 168 -2.33 28.53 4.93
N LYS A 169 -3.51 28.49 4.32
CA LYS A 169 -4.40 27.32 4.32
C LYS A 169 -3.68 26.11 3.73
N GLU A 170 -2.83 26.35 2.74
CA GLU A 170 -1.99 25.35 2.08
C GLU A 170 -0.93 24.78 3.02
N GLU A 171 -0.28 25.60 3.84
CA GLU A 171 0.72 25.14 4.81
C GLU A 171 0.08 24.32 5.93
N MET A 172 -1.08 24.75 6.42
CA MET A 172 -1.80 24.02 7.49
C MET A 172 -2.39 22.71 6.98
N ALA A 173 -2.94 22.70 5.76
CA ALA A 173 -3.39 21.48 5.09
C ALA A 173 -2.25 20.47 4.95
N ARG A 174 -1.06 20.93 4.56
CA ARG A 174 0.15 20.08 4.47
C ARG A 174 0.62 19.59 5.84
N LEU A 175 0.66 20.46 6.85
CA LEU A 175 1.14 20.13 8.19
C LEU A 175 0.28 19.06 8.87
N TYR A 176 -1.04 19.14 8.70
CA TYR A 176 -1.98 18.24 9.35
C TYR A 176 -2.49 17.10 8.44
N GLY A 177 -2.06 17.05 7.18
CA GLY A 177 -2.45 16.01 6.24
C GLY A 177 -3.94 16.00 5.87
N ILE A 178 -4.60 17.16 5.91
CA ILE A 178 -6.02 17.33 5.57
C ILE A 178 -6.19 18.23 4.34
N SER A 179 -7.34 18.15 3.66
CA SER A 179 -7.56 18.98 2.48
C SER A 179 -7.69 20.46 2.86
N GLU A 180 -7.19 21.35 2.00
CA GLU A 180 -7.27 22.80 2.20
C GLU A 180 -8.71 23.27 2.43
N ARG A 181 -9.65 22.77 1.61
CA ARG A 181 -11.07 23.04 1.76
C ARG A 181 -11.58 22.60 3.14
N SER A 182 -11.26 21.37 3.57
CA SER A 182 -11.75 20.85 4.86
C SER A 182 -11.18 21.62 6.05
N PHE A 183 -9.91 22.03 5.98
CA PHE A 183 -9.33 22.92 6.99
C PHE A 183 -10.03 24.29 6.99
N HIS A 184 -10.26 24.87 5.81
CA HIS A 184 -10.91 26.17 5.70
C HIS A 184 -12.35 26.17 6.23
N ASP A 185 -13.13 25.16 5.87
CA ASP A 185 -14.51 25.00 6.31
C ASP A 185 -14.57 24.81 7.83
N ALA A 186 -13.68 23.97 8.39
CA ALA A 186 -13.57 23.77 9.83
C ALA A 186 -13.11 25.05 10.55
N LEU A 187 -12.17 25.80 9.97
CA LEU A 187 -11.70 27.07 10.50
C LEU A 187 -12.82 28.11 10.51
N ASN A 188 -13.57 28.26 9.43
CA ASN A 188 -14.71 29.18 9.37
C ASN A 188 -15.80 28.79 10.38
N ALA A 189 -16.09 27.50 10.52
CA ALA A 189 -17.07 27.01 11.49
C ALA A 189 -16.68 27.37 12.93
N VAL A 190 -15.39 27.22 13.28
CA VAL A 190 -14.89 27.49 14.64
C VAL A 190 -14.66 28.99 14.89
N LEU A 191 -14.12 29.73 13.92
CA LEU A 191 -13.81 31.15 14.10
C LEU A 191 -15.06 32.04 13.99
N ASN A 192 -15.91 31.78 13.00
CA ASN A 192 -17.06 32.64 12.68
C ASN A 192 -18.37 32.13 13.28
N ALA A 193 -18.34 31.02 14.01
CA ALA A 193 -19.52 30.29 14.45
C ALA A 193 -20.48 29.94 13.30
N ASP A 194 -19.94 29.75 12.09
CA ASP A 194 -20.71 29.58 10.86
C ASP A 194 -20.85 28.10 10.49
N TRP A 195 -21.87 27.45 11.06
CA TRP A 195 -22.25 26.10 10.66
C TRP A 195 -23.77 25.94 10.60
N LYS A 196 -24.22 25.03 9.72
CA LYS A 196 -25.63 24.66 9.64
C LYS A 196 -26.02 23.84 10.87
N GLU A 197 -26.87 24.42 11.72
CA GLU A 197 -27.35 23.78 12.93
C GLU A 197 -28.11 22.49 12.59
N SER A 198 -27.55 21.36 13.03
CA SER A 198 -28.12 20.04 12.86
C SER A 198 -27.67 19.14 13.99
N THR A 199 -28.49 18.18 14.39
CA THR A 199 -28.15 17.20 15.44
C THR A 199 -26.82 16.52 15.17
N ARG A 200 -26.54 16.22 13.89
CA ARG A 200 -25.27 15.65 13.44
C ARG A 200 -24.09 16.60 13.68
N MET A 201 -24.17 17.85 13.20
CA MET A 201 -23.07 18.83 13.35
C MET A 201 -22.80 19.16 14.82
N ASN A 202 -23.85 19.28 15.63
CA ASN A 202 -23.70 19.53 17.07
C ASN A 202 -22.98 18.36 17.77
N THR A 203 -23.26 17.12 17.35
CA THR A 203 -22.57 15.92 17.85
C THR A 203 -21.10 15.90 17.40
N GLU A 204 -20.83 16.20 16.13
CA GLU A 204 -19.46 16.26 15.58
C GLU A 204 -18.62 17.36 16.27
N MET A 205 -19.22 18.51 16.57
CA MET A 205 -18.55 19.61 17.29
C MET A 205 -18.27 19.24 18.74
N ALA A 206 -19.25 18.68 19.46
CA ALA A 206 -19.05 18.23 20.84
C ALA A 206 -17.98 17.12 20.94
N ASP A 207 -17.96 16.18 19.99
CA ASP A 207 -16.93 15.16 19.90
C ASP A 207 -15.54 15.76 19.60
N ALA A 208 -15.48 16.79 18.75
CA ALA A 208 -14.23 17.49 18.44
C ALA A 208 -13.64 18.20 19.67
N PHE A 209 -14.47 18.92 20.44
CA PHE A 209 -14.05 19.52 21.71
C PHE A 209 -13.56 18.47 22.71
N ARG A 210 -14.30 17.37 22.86
CA ARG A 210 -13.90 16.25 23.74
C ARG A 210 -12.54 15.67 23.34
N LYS A 211 -12.33 15.43 22.04
CA LYS A 211 -11.07 14.89 21.50
C LYS A 211 -9.89 15.86 21.67
N ALA A 212 -10.10 17.15 21.39
CA ALA A 212 -9.09 18.19 21.61
C ALA A 212 -8.75 18.33 23.11
N GLY A 213 -9.75 18.26 23.99
CA GLY A 213 -9.53 18.26 25.44
C GLY A 213 -8.70 17.07 25.89
N HIS A 214 -9.02 15.86 25.41
CA HIS A 214 -8.22 14.67 25.70
C HIS A 214 -6.77 14.81 25.21
N TYR A 215 -6.55 15.39 24.02
CA TYR A 215 -5.19 15.67 23.52
C TYR A 215 -4.38 16.56 24.48
N PHE A 216 -4.97 17.66 24.95
CA PHE A 216 -4.28 18.57 25.87
C PHE A 216 -4.10 17.99 27.28
N SER A 217 -5.08 17.24 27.77
CA SER A 217 -4.95 16.50 29.04
C SER A 217 -3.83 15.46 28.97
N ALA A 218 -3.73 14.73 27.86
CA ALA A 218 -2.68 13.72 27.65
C ALA A 218 -1.27 14.35 27.54
N THR A 219 -1.16 15.58 27.04
CA THR A 219 0.10 16.34 27.02
C THR A 219 0.38 17.10 28.32
N GLY A 220 -0.48 16.96 29.34
CA GLY A 220 -0.34 17.61 30.64
C GLY A 220 -0.61 19.12 30.63
N ASN A 221 -1.14 19.67 29.55
CA ASN A 221 -1.36 21.10 29.39
C ASN A 221 -2.76 21.51 29.89
N MET A 222 -2.94 21.55 31.21
CA MET A 222 -4.22 21.89 31.84
C MET A 222 -4.69 23.33 31.54
N LYS A 223 -3.77 24.24 31.23
CA LYS A 223 -4.11 25.60 30.77
C LYS A 223 -4.81 25.57 29.41
N ALA A 224 -4.36 24.71 28.50
CA ALA A 224 -5.01 24.49 27.22
C ALA A 224 -6.41 23.89 27.38
N VAL A 225 -6.59 22.97 28.33
CA VAL A 225 -7.90 22.36 28.64
C VAL A 225 -8.89 23.41 29.15
N SER A 226 -8.46 24.29 30.06
CA SER A 226 -9.30 25.40 30.54
C SER A 226 -9.69 26.34 29.41
N LEU A 227 -8.70 26.75 28.60
CA LEU A 227 -8.93 27.64 27.48
C LEU A 227 -9.87 27.04 26.42
N LEU A 228 -9.77 25.74 26.18
CA LEU A 228 -10.67 25.03 25.28
C LEU A 228 -12.10 24.98 25.84
N SER A 229 -12.26 24.84 27.16
CA SER A 229 -13.58 24.90 27.82
C SER A 229 -14.23 26.28 27.68
N ASP A 230 -13.43 27.35 27.79
CA ASP A 230 -13.91 28.72 27.60
C ASP A 230 -14.39 28.93 26.15
N ILE A 231 -13.57 28.49 25.18
CA ILE A 231 -13.92 28.52 23.75
C ILE A 231 -15.18 27.69 23.46
N GLN A 232 -15.34 26.54 24.13
CA GLN A 232 -16.53 25.70 24.00
C GLN A 232 -17.78 26.40 24.51
N ALA A 233 -17.70 27.09 25.66
CA ALA A 233 -18.81 27.87 26.21
C ALA A 233 -19.20 29.02 25.26
N ASP A 234 -18.21 29.76 24.74
CA ASP A 234 -18.46 30.85 23.81
C ASP A 234 -19.16 30.37 22.52
N LEU A 235 -18.66 29.27 21.93
CA LEU A 235 -19.16 28.77 20.65
C LEU A 235 -20.49 28.00 20.76
N LEU A 236 -20.60 27.07 21.72
CA LEU A 236 -21.77 26.18 21.81
C LEU A 236 -22.91 26.76 22.64
N VAL A 237 -22.62 27.61 23.62
CA VAL A 237 -23.65 28.18 24.52
C VAL A 237 -24.03 29.58 24.08
N SER A 238 -23.05 30.42 23.75
CA SER A 238 -23.32 31.83 23.42
C SER A 238 -23.49 32.11 21.91
N LYS A 239 -23.17 31.13 21.05
CA LYS A 239 -23.14 31.26 19.57
C LYS A 239 -22.36 32.48 19.10
N LYS A 240 -21.32 32.86 19.84
CA LYS A 240 -20.43 33.96 19.47
C LYS A 240 -19.15 33.39 18.89
N PRO A 241 -18.52 34.10 17.93
CA PRO A 241 -17.12 33.91 17.65
C PRO A 241 -16.36 33.89 18.99
N PRO A 242 -15.47 32.91 19.24
CA PRO A 242 -14.71 32.91 20.47
C PRO A 242 -13.96 34.23 20.58
N ALA A 243 -13.80 34.75 21.80
CA ALA A 243 -12.93 35.90 22.01
C ALA A 243 -11.48 35.44 21.81
N ILE A 244 -10.97 35.54 20.58
CA ILE A 244 -9.64 35.05 20.21
C ILE A 244 -8.59 36.12 20.49
#